data_AF-A0A7S4MC90-F1
#
_entry.id   AF-A0A7S4MC90-F1
#
_cell.length_a   1.000
_cell.length_b   1.000
_cell.length_c   1.000
_cell.angle_alpha   90.00
_cell.angle_beta   90.00
_cell.angle_gamma   90.00
#
_symmetry.space_group_name_H-M   'P 1'
#
loop_
_entity.id
_entity.type
_entity.pdbx_description
1 polymer ?
#
loop_
_entity_poly.entity_id
_entity_poly.type
_entity_poly.pdbx_seq_one_letter_code
_entity_poly.pdbx_strand_id
1 'polypeptide(L)'
;MLCYSPGYVGEGILHEPDKWTAPSEPTPEISWYRSIFFPSSHINYIAKDTPLGSIAVSVKPMEDNYYLILRTSDNVETGTIPTKDVSKKRGLLKTFLKKSKKKPEQYAIIKYKPELGHTALYECNYQAVKDQLLQIESPDVFEGKFRIGLLYSQPHQNNENEMFCNTEVSQDFEEFTDLLGTRIELQGWNKYPGGLDVVGGKTGKYSLFTEFEGNEIMWHVPTMMPFFPDDPQQLERKKHVGNDRAVVIFRDPGGDPIPPNIVHSKAVHLCIVIEPVHNEEGDFYRVCVAYKNTVPFFEPALPEEAEFKKGPTFINFLLHKLINGIQATSHAEEFKQLMSFKYKHSLTCLCSDYGVKQEKKEQPEDVT
;
A
#
# COMPACT_ATOMS: atom_id res chain seq x y z
N MET A 1 -19.84 0.24 -19.37
CA MET A 1 -18.77 1.25 -19.51
C MET A 1 -17.40 0.64 -19.75
N LEU A 2 -17.04 -0.46 -19.08
CA LEU A 2 -15.81 -1.21 -19.39
C LEU A 2 -16.06 -2.38 -20.35
N CYS A 3 -15.16 -2.63 -21.30
CA CYS A 3 -15.17 -3.85 -22.11
C CYS A 3 -14.30 -4.95 -21.52
N TYR A 4 -14.69 -6.20 -21.79
CA TYR A 4 -13.97 -7.37 -21.33
C TYR A 4 -12.52 -7.34 -21.81
N SER A 5 -11.59 -7.62 -20.90
CA SER A 5 -10.17 -7.78 -21.19
C SER A 5 -9.62 -9.03 -20.49
N PRO A 6 -8.96 -9.94 -21.22
CA PRO A 6 -8.36 -11.12 -20.60
C PRO A 6 -7.39 -10.75 -19.48
N GLY A 7 -7.46 -11.50 -18.37
CA GLY A 7 -6.63 -11.25 -17.19
C GLY A 7 -7.18 -10.20 -16.22
N TYR A 8 -8.40 -9.69 -16.45
CA TYR A 8 -9.07 -8.75 -15.56
C TYR A 8 -10.34 -9.35 -14.93
N VAL A 9 -10.58 -8.90 -13.70
CA VAL A 9 -11.85 -9.01 -12.96
C VAL A 9 -12.57 -7.67 -13.09
N GLY A 10 -13.91 -7.70 -13.10
CA GLY A 10 -14.73 -6.50 -13.22
C GLY A 10 -15.86 -6.47 -12.19
N GLU A 11 -16.23 -5.27 -11.75
CA GLU A 11 -17.39 -4.98 -10.90
C GLU A 11 -18.18 -3.79 -11.52
N GLY A 12 -19.51 -3.83 -11.42
CA GLY A 12 -20.41 -2.75 -11.87
C GLY A 12 -20.91 -2.91 -13.31
N ILE A 13 -21.01 -1.79 -14.04
CA ILE A 13 -21.64 -1.71 -15.38
C ILE A 13 -20.73 -2.26 -16.50
N LEU A 14 -20.54 -3.57 -16.53
CA LEU A 14 -19.65 -4.25 -17.48
C LEU A 14 -20.32 -4.51 -18.84
N HIS A 15 -19.57 -4.37 -19.92
CA HIS A 15 -19.97 -4.89 -21.23
C HIS A 15 -19.62 -6.39 -21.30
N GLU A 16 -20.58 -7.20 -21.78
CA GLU A 16 -20.49 -8.67 -21.81
C GLU A 16 -20.11 -9.27 -20.43
N PRO A 17 -20.92 -9.04 -19.37
CA PRO A 17 -20.59 -9.42 -17.99
C PRO A 17 -20.24 -10.91 -17.84
N ASP A 18 -20.88 -11.79 -18.61
CA ASP A 18 -20.65 -13.24 -18.60
C ASP A 18 -19.23 -13.66 -18.99
N LYS A 19 -18.46 -12.79 -19.63
CA LYS A 19 -17.06 -13.07 -20.02
C LYS A 19 -16.06 -12.77 -18.91
N TRP A 20 -16.44 -11.99 -17.89
CA TRP A 20 -15.53 -11.52 -16.87
C TRP A 20 -15.20 -12.63 -15.86
N THR A 21 -13.96 -12.60 -15.35
CA THR A 21 -13.54 -13.56 -14.32
C THR A 21 -14.11 -13.13 -12.97
N ALA A 22 -14.56 -14.09 -12.16
CA ALA A 22 -14.99 -13.82 -10.79
C ALA A 22 -13.81 -13.32 -9.94
N PRO A 23 -14.04 -12.41 -8.97
CA PRO A 23 -13.03 -12.03 -8.00
C PRO A 23 -12.50 -13.23 -7.22
N SER A 24 -11.21 -13.22 -6.89
CA SER A 24 -10.65 -14.18 -5.93
C SER A 24 -11.00 -13.76 -4.50
N GLU A 25 -10.99 -14.71 -3.57
CA GLU A 25 -11.22 -14.43 -2.15
C GLU A 25 -10.26 -13.35 -1.62
N PRO A 26 -10.71 -12.46 -0.71
CA PRO A 26 -9.83 -11.48 -0.09
C PRO A 26 -8.68 -12.15 0.66
N THR A 27 -7.51 -11.49 0.74
CA THR A 27 -6.37 -12.06 1.46
C THR A 27 -6.67 -12.12 2.96
N PRO A 28 -6.55 -13.30 3.61
CA PRO A 28 -6.80 -13.44 5.05
C PRO A 28 -5.66 -12.88 5.93
N GLU A 29 -4.72 -12.12 5.37
CA GLU A 29 -3.50 -11.72 6.07
C GLU A 29 -3.76 -10.63 7.13
N ILE A 30 -4.01 -11.11 8.35
CA ILE A 30 -3.82 -10.32 9.55
C ILE A 30 -2.31 -10.23 9.80
N SER A 31 -1.67 -9.09 9.51
CA SER A 31 -0.35 -8.81 10.08
C SER A 31 -0.46 -8.85 11.60
N TRP A 32 0.12 -9.89 12.20
CA TRP A 32 0.18 -10.03 13.66
C TRP A 32 0.86 -8.81 14.26
N TYR A 33 1.90 -8.29 13.60
CA TYR A 33 2.60 -7.14 14.13
C TYR A 33 1.69 -5.92 14.22
N ARG A 34 0.98 -5.59 13.14
CA ARG A 34 0.03 -4.46 13.11
C ARG A 34 -1.11 -4.61 14.11
N SER A 35 -1.74 -5.79 14.16
CA SER A 35 -2.98 -6.00 14.90
C SER A 35 -2.77 -6.33 16.38
N ILE A 36 -1.70 -7.06 16.71
CA ILE A 36 -1.48 -7.63 18.05
C ILE A 36 -0.29 -6.95 18.74
N PHE A 37 0.82 -6.72 18.05
CA PHE A 37 2.07 -6.29 18.69
C PHE A 37 2.20 -4.78 18.78
N PHE A 38 2.11 -4.06 17.65
CA PHE A 38 2.33 -2.63 17.55
C PHE A 38 1.47 -1.78 18.50
N PRO A 39 0.14 -2.02 18.65
CA PRO A 39 -0.69 -1.24 19.59
C PRO A 39 -0.45 -1.60 21.07
N SER A 40 0.49 -2.50 21.38
CA SER A 40 0.69 -3.04 22.73
C SER A 40 2.17 -3.16 23.10
N SER A 41 2.42 -3.37 24.40
CA SER A 41 3.77 -3.70 24.87
C SER A 41 4.21 -5.07 24.34
N HIS A 42 5.43 -5.12 23.80
CA HIS A 42 6.11 -6.32 23.30
C HIS A 42 7.63 -6.05 23.26
N ILE A 43 8.42 -7.10 23.06
CA ILE A 43 9.88 -7.02 23.02
C ILE A 43 10.38 -7.40 21.63
N ASN A 44 11.27 -6.61 21.05
CA ASN A 44 11.95 -6.92 19.79
C ASN A 44 13.41 -7.30 20.03
N TYR A 45 13.85 -8.39 19.40
CA TYR A 45 15.23 -8.84 19.38
C TYR A 45 15.75 -8.84 17.95
N ILE A 46 16.87 -8.16 17.70
CA ILE A 46 17.48 -8.03 16.38
C ILE A 46 18.84 -8.75 16.40
N ALA A 47 19.19 -9.42 15.29
CA ALA A 47 20.50 -10.02 15.13
C ALA A 47 20.89 -10.08 13.64
N LYS A 48 22.12 -9.69 13.31
CA LYS A 48 22.62 -9.68 11.93
C LYS A 48 23.18 -11.03 11.50
N ASP A 49 24.05 -11.60 12.33
CA ASP A 49 24.85 -12.78 12.01
C ASP A 49 24.27 -14.01 12.70
N THR A 50 23.34 -14.68 12.03
CA THR A 50 22.69 -15.89 12.55
C THR A 50 22.72 -17.02 11.51
N PRO A 51 22.48 -18.29 11.92
CA PRO A 51 22.33 -19.40 10.96
C PRO A 51 21.20 -19.19 9.94
N LEU A 52 20.25 -18.29 10.21
CA LEU A 52 19.13 -17.94 9.34
C LEU A 52 19.36 -16.60 8.60
N GLY A 53 20.59 -16.07 8.62
CA GLY A 53 20.90 -14.73 8.13
C GLY A 53 20.49 -13.62 9.11
N SER A 54 20.17 -12.44 8.60
CA SER A 54 19.68 -11.32 9.40
C SER A 54 18.24 -11.56 9.85
N ILE A 55 17.98 -11.38 11.15
CA ILE A 55 16.69 -11.64 11.76
C ILE A 55 16.21 -10.52 12.67
N ALA A 56 14.89 -10.38 12.73
CA ALA A 56 14.19 -9.60 13.74
C ALA A 56 13.06 -10.42 14.35
N VAL A 57 13.05 -10.54 15.67
CA VAL A 57 12.07 -11.36 16.41
C VAL A 57 11.26 -10.48 17.35
N SER A 58 9.95 -10.40 17.14
CA SER A 58 9.03 -9.77 18.10
C SER A 58 8.43 -10.83 19.01
N VAL A 59 8.47 -10.62 20.31
CA VAL A 59 7.92 -11.53 21.33
C VAL A 59 6.96 -10.77 22.22
N LYS A 60 5.74 -11.32 22.35
CA LYS A 60 4.70 -10.77 23.22
C LYS A 60 4.25 -11.84 24.22
N PRO A 61 4.59 -11.72 25.51
CA PRO A 61 4.08 -12.61 26.54
C PRO A 61 2.59 -12.33 26.78
N MET A 62 1.78 -13.39 26.72
CA MET A 62 0.38 -13.44 27.16
C MET A 62 0.26 -14.37 28.37
N GLU A 63 -0.93 -14.47 28.95
CA GLU A 63 -1.20 -15.31 30.13
C GLU A 63 -0.73 -16.76 29.93
N ASP A 64 -1.24 -17.42 28.90
CA ASP A 64 -0.94 -18.85 28.64
C ASP A 64 0.15 -19.10 27.60
N ASN A 65 0.51 -18.10 26.79
CA ASN A 65 1.40 -18.27 25.64
C ASN A 65 2.33 -17.07 25.41
N TYR A 66 3.50 -17.32 24.85
CA TYR A 66 4.33 -16.33 24.18
C TYR A 66 3.96 -16.32 22.71
N TYR A 67 3.59 -15.16 22.17
CA TYR A 67 3.40 -14.96 20.74
C TYR A 67 4.72 -14.50 20.14
N LEU A 68 5.10 -15.05 18.99
CA LEU A 68 6.35 -14.75 18.30
C LEU A 68 6.09 -14.41 16.84
N ILE A 69 6.83 -13.41 16.36
CA ILE A 69 7.01 -13.13 14.93
C ILE A 69 8.51 -13.21 14.67
N LEU A 70 8.96 -14.19 13.88
CA LEU A 70 10.33 -14.30 13.39
C LEU A 70 10.37 -13.78 11.96
N ARG A 71 11.15 -12.74 11.73
CA ARG A 71 11.45 -12.21 10.39
C ARG A 71 12.84 -12.67 9.99
N THR A 72 12.94 -13.31 8.84
CA THR A 72 14.20 -13.59 8.15
C THR A 72 14.20 -12.89 6.80
N SER A 73 15.32 -12.90 6.08
CA SER A 73 15.41 -12.34 4.73
C SER A 73 14.46 -12.98 3.71
N ASP A 74 13.98 -14.20 3.97
CA ASP A 74 13.25 -15.00 2.99
C ASP A 74 11.78 -15.24 3.41
N ASN A 75 11.46 -15.15 4.70
CA ASN A 75 10.10 -15.38 5.21
C ASN A 75 9.79 -14.61 6.51
N VAL A 76 8.49 -14.52 6.81
CA VAL A 76 7.97 -14.14 8.12
C VAL A 76 7.22 -15.34 8.69
N GLU A 77 7.60 -15.78 9.90
CA GLU A 77 6.97 -16.87 10.61
C GLU A 77 6.29 -16.36 11.88
N THR A 78 5.03 -16.71 12.07
CA THR A 78 4.28 -16.43 13.31
C THR A 78 4.06 -17.71 14.10
N GLY A 79 4.11 -17.64 15.43
CA GLY A 79 3.85 -18.81 16.25
C GLY A 79 3.61 -18.51 17.73
N THR A 80 3.23 -19.54 18.46
CA THR A 80 2.95 -19.47 19.90
C THR A 80 3.73 -20.54 20.66
N ILE A 81 4.28 -20.20 21.82
CA ILE A 81 4.89 -21.14 22.75
C ILE A 81 4.15 -21.08 24.09
N PRO A 82 3.63 -22.18 24.64
CA PRO A 82 2.98 -22.16 25.94
C PRO A 82 3.90 -21.63 27.05
N THR A 83 3.38 -20.82 27.98
CA THR A 83 4.18 -20.22 29.06
C THR A 83 4.85 -21.29 29.94
N LYS A 84 4.16 -22.41 30.17
CA LYS A 84 4.69 -23.60 30.89
C LYS A 84 5.97 -24.16 30.25
N ASP A 85 6.10 -23.99 28.94
CA ASP A 85 7.14 -24.56 28.11
C ASP A 85 8.41 -23.71 28.05
N VAL A 86 8.34 -22.46 28.48
CA VAL A 86 9.46 -21.50 28.62
C VAL A 86 10.13 -21.60 30.01
N SER A 87 9.54 -22.40 30.92
CA SER A 87 10.04 -22.56 32.28
C SER A 87 11.45 -23.17 32.32
N LYS A 88 12.31 -22.60 33.16
CA LYS A 88 13.64 -23.16 33.45
C LYS A 88 13.45 -24.56 34.03
N LYS A 89 13.87 -25.61 33.33
CA LYS A 89 14.32 -26.82 34.03
C LYS A 89 15.47 -26.37 34.93
N ARG A 90 15.18 -26.15 36.21
CA ARG A 90 16.15 -26.05 37.30
C ARG A 90 16.84 -27.42 37.38
N GLY A 91 17.76 -27.68 36.45
CA GLY A 91 18.67 -28.80 36.55
C GLY A 91 19.47 -28.63 37.84
N LEU A 92 19.45 -29.67 38.67
CA LEU A 92 20.08 -29.76 39.99
C LEU A 92 21.62 -29.65 39.97
N LEU A 93 22.26 -29.35 38.84
CA LEU A 93 23.69 -29.08 38.76
C LEU A 93 23.96 -27.58 38.61
N LYS A 94 24.16 -26.92 39.76
CA LYS A 94 24.90 -25.66 39.83
C LYS A 94 26.37 -25.95 39.49
N THR A 95 26.75 -25.76 38.23
CA THR A 95 28.17 -25.63 37.86
C THR A 95 28.48 -24.15 37.59
N PHE A 96 29.49 -23.67 38.31
CA PHE A 96 30.04 -22.32 38.34
C PHE A 96 30.56 -21.82 36.99
N LEU A 97 29.68 -21.33 36.11
CA LEU A 97 30.08 -20.51 34.96
C LEU A 97 29.14 -19.31 34.85
N LYS A 98 29.72 -18.10 34.85
CA LYS A 98 29.07 -16.81 34.59
C LYS A 98 28.56 -16.72 33.14
N LYS A 99 27.72 -17.65 32.69
CA LYS A 99 26.96 -17.50 31.43
C LYS A 99 25.79 -16.56 31.72
N SER A 100 25.66 -15.50 30.91
CA SER A 100 24.56 -14.53 31.03
C SER A 100 23.23 -15.30 31.10
N LYS A 101 22.42 -15.01 32.13
CA LYS A 101 21.10 -15.60 32.25
C LYS A 101 20.24 -15.02 31.11
N LYS A 102 19.98 -15.81 30.08
CA LYS A 102 19.03 -15.43 29.02
C LYS A 102 17.67 -15.07 29.65
N LYS A 103 16.98 -14.08 29.07
CA LYS A 103 15.64 -13.67 29.50
C LYS A 103 14.59 -14.73 29.07
N PRO A 104 13.42 -14.85 29.73
CA PRO A 104 12.37 -15.80 29.35
C PRO A 104 11.99 -15.73 27.87
N GLU A 105 11.90 -14.53 27.30
CA GLU A 105 11.57 -14.31 25.89
C GLU A 105 12.62 -14.90 24.97
N GLN A 106 13.90 -14.78 25.30
CA GLN A 106 14.96 -15.44 24.55
C GLN A 106 14.87 -16.96 24.62
N TYR A 107 14.41 -17.54 25.74
CA TYR A 107 14.12 -18.97 25.82
C TYR A 107 12.93 -19.37 24.95
N ALA A 108 11.88 -18.55 24.90
CA ALA A 108 10.75 -18.77 23.99
C ALA A 108 11.21 -18.79 22.53
N ILE A 109 12.06 -17.82 22.13
CA ILE A 109 12.67 -17.78 20.78
C ILE A 109 13.46 -19.06 20.49
N ILE A 110 14.34 -19.48 21.40
CA ILE A 110 15.16 -20.68 21.19
C ILE A 110 14.32 -21.95 21.17
N LYS A 111 13.23 -22.00 21.94
CA LYS A 111 12.31 -23.15 21.89
C LYS A 111 11.54 -23.21 20.59
N TYR A 112 11.15 -22.05 20.06
CA TYR A 112 10.48 -21.94 18.76
C TYR A 112 11.45 -22.24 17.59
N LYS A 113 12.69 -21.75 17.68
CA LYS A 113 13.77 -21.92 16.69
C LYS A 113 15.09 -22.31 17.36
N PRO A 114 15.34 -23.61 17.58
CA PRO A 114 16.54 -24.12 18.24
C PRO A 114 17.87 -23.69 17.60
N GLU A 115 17.89 -23.42 16.29
CA GLU A 115 19.05 -22.94 15.53
C GLU A 115 19.62 -21.63 16.10
N LEU A 116 18.77 -20.83 16.77
CA LEU A 116 19.17 -19.56 17.38
C LEU A 116 19.75 -19.72 18.79
N GLY A 117 19.96 -20.95 19.27
CA GLY A 117 20.47 -21.25 20.61
C GLY A 117 21.79 -20.56 20.98
N HIS A 118 22.67 -20.36 19.99
CA HIS A 118 23.97 -19.70 20.16
C HIS A 118 24.03 -18.26 19.63
N THR A 119 22.93 -17.78 19.04
CA THR A 119 22.83 -16.43 18.50
C THR A 119 22.80 -15.38 19.62
N ALA A 120 23.56 -14.30 19.44
CA ALA A 120 23.45 -13.10 20.26
C ALA A 120 22.23 -12.29 19.79
N LEU A 121 21.20 -12.23 20.65
CA LEU A 121 19.97 -11.49 20.38
C LEU A 121 20.02 -10.15 21.11
N TYR A 122 19.98 -9.05 20.37
CA TYR A 122 20.03 -7.69 20.90
C TYR A 122 18.63 -7.14 21.08
N GLU A 123 18.26 -6.77 22.30
CA GLU A 123 16.95 -6.21 22.59
C GLU A 123 16.88 -4.75 22.10
N CYS A 124 15.88 -4.43 21.27
CA CYS A 124 15.76 -3.14 20.60
C CYS A 124 14.30 -2.67 20.60
N ASN A 125 13.88 -1.99 21.67
CA ASN A 125 12.48 -1.60 21.88
C ASN A 125 12.18 -0.11 21.57
N TYR A 126 13.09 0.57 20.86
CA TYR A 126 12.92 1.97 20.45
C TYR A 126 11.71 2.11 19.51
N GLN A 127 11.03 3.26 19.56
CA GLN A 127 9.89 3.52 18.68
C GLN A 127 10.29 3.44 17.20
N ALA A 128 11.45 3.99 16.83
CA ALA A 128 11.99 3.91 15.48
C ALA A 128 12.14 2.45 14.97
N VAL A 129 12.52 1.50 15.83
CA VAL A 129 12.62 0.08 15.46
C VAL A 129 11.23 -0.51 15.24
N LYS A 130 10.25 -0.16 16.09
CA LYS A 130 8.87 -0.61 15.93
C LYS A 130 8.26 -0.10 14.63
N ASP A 131 8.46 1.18 14.33
CA ASP A 131 7.96 1.80 13.10
C ASP A 131 8.61 1.15 11.86
N GLN A 132 9.92 0.90 11.89
CA GLN A 132 10.60 0.18 10.79
C GLN A 132 10.11 -1.26 10.63
N LEU A 133 9.90 -2.01 11.71
CA LEU A 133 9.38 -3.38 11.64
C LEU A 133 7.97 -3.42 11.04
N LEU A 134 7.16 -2.42 11.36
CA LEU A 134 5.82 -2.27 10.83
C LEU A 134 5.81 -1.89 9.35
N GLN A 135 6.71 -0.99 8.94
CA GLN A 135 6.96 -0.67 7.53
C GLN A 135 7.46 -1.88 6.73
N ILE A 136 8.30 -2.73 7.33
CA ILE A 136 8.80 -3.95 6.67
C ILE A 136 7.65 -4.93 6.37
N GLU A 137 6.71 -5.11 7.31
CA GLU A 137 5.57 -6.02 7.13
C GLU A 137 4.41 -5.45 6.33
N SER A 138 4.26 -4.13 6.32
CA SER A 138 3.16 -3.46 5.62
C SER A 138 3.66 -2.23 4.88
N PRO A 139 4.57 -2.42 3.89
CA PRO A 139 5.29 -1.35 3.21
C PRO A 139 4.37 -0.35 2.51
N ASP A 140 3.21 -0.82 2.03
CA ASP A 140 2.24 0.02 1.31
C ASP A 140 1.17 0.63 2.22
N VAL A 141 1.08 0.18 3.48
CA VAL A 141 0.09 0.65 4.47
C VAL A 141 0.62 1.84 5.27
N PHE A 142 1.94 2.01 5.37
CA PHE A 142 2.54 2.88 6.40
C PHE A 142 2.96 4.28 6.01
N GLU A 143 3.00 4.60 4.72
CA GLU A 143 3.22 6.00 4.36
C GLU A 143 1.93 6.82 4.40
N GLY A 144 0.75 6.16 4.37
CA GLY A 144 -0.53 6.83 4.19
C GLY A 144 -0.52 7.70 2.93
N LYS A 145 0.34 7.43 1.95
CA LYS A 145 0.63 8.30 0.81
C LYS A 145 0.32 7.59 -0.48
N PHE A 146 -0.61 8.13 -1.25
CA PHE A 146 -1.11 7.50 -2.47
C PHE A 146 -0.91 8.43 -3.66
N ARG A 147 -0.54 7.83 -4.79
CA ARG A 147 -0.49 8.49 -6.10
C ARG A 147 -1.49 7.80 -7.00
N ILE A 148 -2.39 8.58 -7.57
CA ILE A 148 -3.51 8.06 -8.33
C ILE A 148 -3.65 8.90 -9.60
N GLY A 149 -3.66 8.23 -10.75
CA GLY A 149 -3.92 8.90 -12.01
C GLY A 149 -5.39 9.26 -12.12
N LEU A 150 -5.69 10.48 -12.54
CA LEU A 150 -7.04 10.91 -12.91
C LEU A 150 -7.04 11.35 -14.38
N LEU A 151 -7.49 10.46 -15.25
CA LEU A 151 -7.65 10.72 -16.67
C LEU A 151 -9.03 11.26 -16.97
N TYR A 152 -9.09 12.19 -17.92
CA TYR A 152 -10.32 12.68 -18.50
C TYR A 152 -10.46 12.11 -19.91
N SER A 153 -11.63 11.54 -20.21
CA SER A 153 -12.01 11.02 -21.52
C SER A 153 -13.18 11.82 -22.06
N GLN A 154 -12.95 12.52 -23.17
CA GLN A 154 -14.01 13.20 -23.91
C GLN A 154 -14.96 12.18 -24.58
N PRO A 155 -16.14 12.62 -25.06
CA PRO A 155 -17.03 11.76 -25.83
C PRO A 155 -16.28 11.13 -27.01
N HIS A 156 -16.52 9.84 -27.24
CA HIS A 156 -15.94 9.04 -28.32
C HIS A 156 -14.42 8.76 -28.25
N GLN A 157 -13.69 9.30 -27.26
CA GLN A 157 -12.29 8.91 -27.07
C GLN A 157 -12.19 7.46 -26.59
N ASN A 158 -11.31 6.68 -27.22
CA ASN A 158 -11.13 5.26 -26.90
C ASN A 158 -9.66 4.80 -26.91
N ASN A 159 -8.71 5.72 -27.05
CA ASN A 159 -7.30 5.41 -26.95
C ASN A 159 -6.54 6.30 -25.97
N GLU A 160 -5.42 5.75 -25.50
CA GLU A 160 -4.54 6.34 -24.49
C GLU A 160 -4.05 7.73 -24.87
N ASN A 161 -3.54 7.90 -26.10
CA ASN A 161 -2.90 9.13 -26.54
C ASN A 161 -3.89 10.29 -26.61
N GLU A 162 -5.12 10.05 -27.08
CA GLU A 162 -6.20 11.05 -27.08
C GLU A 162 -6.47 11.60 -25.68
N MET A 163 -6.62 10.70 -24.69
CA MET A 163 -6.90 11.11 -23.31
C MET A 163 -5.74 11.92 -22.70
N PHE A 164 -4.49 11.52 -22.95
CA PHE A 164 -3.33 12.28 -22.49
C PHE A 164 -3.15 13.62 -23.21
N CYS A 165 -3.64 13.76 -24.44
CA CYS A 165 -3.58 15.01 -25.20
C CYS A 165 -4.65 16.05 -24.79
N ASN A 166 -5.61 15.69 -23.95
CA ASN A 166 -6.65 16.62 -23.52
C ASN A 166 -6.07 17.85 -22.80
N THR A 167 -6.53 19.03 -23.21
CA THR A 167 -6.16 20.34 -22.62
C THR A 167 -7.37 21.12 -22.10
N GLU A 168 -8.56 20.70 -22.48
CA GLU A 168 -9.85 21.22 -22.02
C GLU A 168 -10.63 20.09 -21.34
N VAL A 169 -11.55 20.46 -20.45
CA VAL A 169 -12.35 19.55 -19.63
C VAL A 169 -13.82 19.96 -19.63
N SER A 170 -14.72 19.02 -19.34
CA SER A 170 -16.14 19.30 -19.17
C SER A 170 -16.43 19.94 -17.80
N GLN A 171 -17.57 20.61 -17.71
CA GLN A 171 -18.06 21.14 -16.43
C GLN A 171 -18.24 20.01 -15.39
N ASP A 172 -18.73 18.84 -15.83
CA ASP A 172 -18.90 17.68 -14.95
C ASP A 172 -17.57 17.17 -14.38
N PHE A 173 -16.49 17.25 -15.16
CA PHE A 173 -15.14 16.92 -14.70
C PHE A 173 -14.64 17.93 -13.67
N GLU A 174 -14.85 19.23 -13.90
CA GLU A 174 -14.50 20.28 -12.94
C GLU A 174 -15.25 20.07 -11.61
N GLU A 175 -16.57 19.88 -11.65
CA GLU A 175 -17.41 19.58 -10.48
C GLU A 175 -16.94 18.32 -9.75
N PHE A 176 -16.57 17.28 -10.49
CA PHE A 176 -16.01 16.07 -9.91
C PHE A 176 -14.68 16.34 -9.19
N THR A 177 -13.77 17.11 -9.80
CA THR A 177 -12.48 17.43 -9.17
C THR A 177 -12.63 18.28 -7.92
N ASP A 178 -13.60 19.20 -7.90
CA ASP A 178 -13.94 20.02 -6.73
C ASP A 178 -14.49 19.18 -5.57
N LEU A 179 -15.25 18.12 -5.87
CA LEU A 179 -15.71 17.14 -4.86
C LEU A 179 -14.58 16.23 -4.36
N LEU A 180 -13.63 15.90 -5.25
CA LEU A 180 -12.61 14.89 -5.01
C LEU A 180 -11.46 15.38 -4.12
N GLY A 181 -11.08 16.65 -4.22
CA GLY A 181 -9.97 17.19 -3.46
C GLY A 181 -9.81 18.70 -3.56
N THR A 182 -8.74 19.20 -2.96
CA THR A 182 -8.38 20.63 -3.02
C THR A 182 -7.35 20.86 -4.12
N ARG A 183 -7.62 21.86 -4.97
CA ARG A 183 -6.61 22.34 -5.93
C ARG A 183 -5.49 23.07 -5.19
N ILE A 184 -4.26 22.60 -5.35
CA ILE A 184 -3.08 23.12 -4.65
C ILE A 184 -2.06 23.69 -5.64
N GLU A 185 -1.29 24.68 -5.22
CA GLU A 185 -0.09 25.14 -5.94
C GLU A 185 1.09 24.23 -5.62
N LEU A 186 1.80 23.76 -6.65
CA LEU A 186 2.92 22.83 -6.47
C LEU A 186 4.18 23.53 -5.97
N GLN A 187 4.41 24.77 -6.37
CA GLN A 187 5.60 25.50 -5.98
C GLN A 187 5.61 25.73 -4.46
N GLY A 188 6.61 25.17 -3.77
CA GLY A 188 6.73 25.27 -2.32
C GLY A 188 5.77 24.37 -1.54
N TRP A 189 5.09 23.43 -2.20
CA TRP A 189 4.25 22.44 -1.52
C TRP A 189 5.07 21.61 -0.53
N ASN A 190 4.61 21.54 0.72
CA ASN A 190 5.36 20.97 1.85
C ASN A 190 4.77 19.65 2.40
N LYS A 191 3.66 19.19 1.83
CA LYS A 191 3.06 17.88 2.10
C LYS A 191 3.49 16.86 1.04
N TYR A 192 2.86 15.69 0.99
CA TYR A 192 3.22 14.66 0.02
C TYR A 192 3.13 15.16 -1.44
N PRO A 193 4.24 15.18 -2.21
CA PRO A 193 4.24 15.72 -3.57
C PRO A 193 3.90 14.69 -4.65
N GLY A 194 3.78 13.41 -4.31
CA GLY A 194 3.52 12.34 -5.31
C GLY A 194 4.59 12.19 -6.40
N GLY A 195 5.78 12.78 -6.24
CA GLY A 195 6.79 12.82 -7.29
C GLY A 195 6.56 13.92 -8.35
N LEU A 196 5.61 14.83 -8.12
CA LEU A 196 5.48 16.08 -8.85
C LEU A 196 6.58 17.07 -8.43
N ASP A 197 6.94 17.98 -9.34
CA ASP A 197 7.98 18.98 -9.13
C ASP A 197 7.44 20.17 -8.33
N VAL A 198 7.91 20.31 -7.09
CA VAL A 198 7.54 21.38 -6.16
C VAL A 198 8.53 22.55 -6.15
N VAL A 199 9.57 22.50 -6.98
CA VAL A 199 10.66 23.50 -6.99
C VAL A 199 10.73 24.21 -8.34
N GLY A 200 10.81 23.45 -9.44
CA GLY A 200 11.10 23.95 -10.78
C GLY A 200 9.89 24.11 -11.69
N GLY A 201 8.68 23.71 -11.25
CA GLY A 201 7.44 23.82 -12.02
C GLY A 201 7.35 22.91 -13.25
N LYS A 202 8.19 21.87 -13.37
CA LYS A 202 8.22 20.97 -14.54
C LYS A 202 6.96 20.13 -14.72
N THR A 203 6.17 19.94 -13.67
CA THR A 203 4.96 19.10 -13.69
C THR A 203 3.68 19.93 -13.62
N GLY A 204 3.76 21.21 -13.95
CA GLY A 204 2.62 22.13 -13.95
C GLY A 204 2.62 23.04 -12.73
N LYS A 205 1.66 23.97 -12.71
CA LYS A 205 1.51 24.95 -11.62
C LYS A 205 0.65 24.41 -10.48
N TYR A 206 -0.38 23.65 -10.82
CA TYR A 206 -1.37 23.16 -9.86
C TYR A 206 -1.51 21.65 -9.96
N SER A 207 -1.96 21.04 -8.87
CA SER A 207 -2.45 19.67 -8.85
C SER A 207 -3.69 19.58 -7.95
N LEU A 208 -4.25 18.38 -7.82
CA LEU A 208 -5.31 18.07 -6.89
C LEU A 208 -4.76 17.21 -5.74
N PHE A 209 -5.14 17.54 -4.51
CA PHE A 209 -4.69 16.86 -3.30
C PHE A 209 -5.87 16.56 -2.37
N THR A 210 -5.87 15.37 -1.76
CA THR A 210 -6.92 14.95 -0.82
C THR A 210 -6.30 14.42 0.47
N GLU A 211 -6.79 14.89 1.61
CA GLU A 211 -6.53 14.29 2.91
C GLU A 211 -7.74 13.46 3.34
N PHE A 212 -7.53 12.18 3.61
CA PHE A 212 -8.60 11.25 3.91
C PHE A 212 -8.19 10.27 5.01
N GLU A 213 -8.81 10.37 6.18
CA GLU A 213 -8.54 9.48 7.33
C GLU A 213 -7.05 9.35 7.71
N GLY A 214 -6.32 10.46 7.62
CA GLY A 214 -4.86 10.49 7.89
C GLY A 214 -3.99 10.07 6.70
N ASN A 215 -4.60 9.72 5.56
CA ASN A 215 -3.90 9.47 4.31
C ASN A 215 -3.80 10.76 3.45
N GLU A 216 -2.67 10.94 2.78
CA GLU A 216 -2.38 11.97 1.80
C GLU A 216 -2.45 11.38 0.38
N ILE A 217 -3.31 11.93 -0.48
CA ILE A 217 -3.50 11.45 -1.85
C ILE A 217 -3.10 12.57 -2.80
N MET A 218 -2.06 12.33 -3.59
CA MET A 218 -1.68 13.19 -4.71
C MET A 218 -2.28 12.64 -6.00
N TRP A 219 -3.12 13.45 -6.64
CA TRP A 219 -3.71 13.08 -7.92
C TRP A 219 -2.79 13.52 -9.06
N HIS A 220 -2.48 12.60 -9.97
CA HIS A 220 -1.83 12.92 -11.22
C HIS A 220 -2.89 13.21 -12.28
N VAL A 221 -3.20 14.50 -12.48
CA VAL A 221 -4.24 14.96 -13.40
C VAL A 221 -3.58 15.51 -14.68
N PRO A 222 -3.56 14.78 -15.81
CA PRO A 222 -2.82 15.20 -17.00
C PRO A 222 -3.25 16.56 -17.56
N THR A 223 -4.53 16.93 -17.43
CA THR A 223 -5.05 18.24 -17.86
C THR A 223 -4.49 19.41 -17.03
N MET A 224 -3.92 19.15 -15.85
CA MET A 224 -3.21 20.14 -15.02
C MET A 224 -1.68 20.14 -15.25
N MET A 225 -1.16 19.17 -16.01
CA MET A 225 0.27 19.05 -16.34
C MET A 225 0.58 19.77 -17.67
N PRO A 226 1.86 20.12 -17.93
CA PRO A 226 2.26 20.74 -19.19
C PRO A 226 1.87 19.89 -20.40
N PHE A 227 1.39 20.56 -21.44
CA PHE A 227 1.09 19.95 -22.73
C PHE A 227 2.22 20.25 -23.72
N PHE A 228 2.67 19.24 -24.44
CA PHE A 228 3.73 19.38 -25.45
C PHE A 228 3.18 19.02 -26.84
N PRO A 229 2.80 19.98 -27.70
CA PRO A 229 2.16 19.68 -28.99
C PRO A 229 2.96 18.75 -29.90
N ASP A 230 4.30 18.79 -29.81
CA ASP A 230 5.21 17.98 -30.61
C ASP A 230 5.43 16.56 -30.04
N ASP A 231 4.79 16.22 -28.92
CA ASP A 231 4.83 14.91 -28.28
C ASP A 231 3.45 14.23 -28.31
N PRO A 232 3.12 13.46 -29.37
CA PRO A 232 1.81 12.82 -29.49
C PRO A 232 1.54 11.76 -28.43
N GLN A 233 2.56 11.30 -27.68
CA GLN A 233 2.40 10.34 -26.59
C GLN A 233 2.32 11.02 -25.22
N GLN A 234 2.60 12.33 -25.16
CA GLN A 234 2.69 13.10 -23.92
C GLN A 234 3.47 12.35 -22.83
N LEU A 235 4.70 11.95 -23.15
CA LEU A 235 5.53 11.06 -22.32
C LEU A 235 5.70 11.57 -20.89
N GLU A 236 5.80 12.89 -20.68
CA GLU A 236 5.90 13.44 -19.32
C GLU A 236 4.59 13.24 -18.54
N ARG A 237 3.41 13.42 -19.15
CA ARG A 237 2.12 13.12 -18.51
C ARG A 237 1.98 11.63 -18.22
N LYS A 238 2.31 10.79 -19.21
CA LYS A 238 2.27 9.33 -19.11
C LYS A 238 3.24 8.78 -18.08
N LYS A 239 4.41 9.39 -17.90
CA LYS A 239 5.41 8.99 -16.90
C LYS A 239 4.89 9.09 -15.47
N HIS A 240 4.00 10.03 -15.18
CA HIS A 240 3.36 10.11 -13.86
C HIS A 240 2.24 9.09 -13.73
N VAL A 241 1.19 9.21 -14.55
CA VAL A 241 0.00 8.34 -14.50
C VAL A 241 0.33 6.86 -14.73
N GLY A 242 1.20 6.59 -15.70
CA GLY A 242 1.63 5.24 -16.04
C GLY A 242 2.51 4.59 -14.97
N ASN A 243 2.99 5.31 -13.96
CA ASN A 243 3.67 4.70 -12.81
C ASN A 243 2.78 4.56 -11.58
N ASP A 244 1.51 4.96 -11.68
CA ASP A 244 0.53 4.78 -10.62
C ASP A 244 -0.04 3.35 -10.65
N ARG A 245 -0.41 2.86 -9.46
CA ARG A 245 -1.01 1.51 -9.32
C ARG A 245 -2.49 1.51 -9.69
N ALA A 246 -3.14 2.65 -9.51
CA ALA A 246 -4.54 2.86 -9.81
C ALA A 246 -4.73 4.09 -10.72
N VAL A 247 -5.68 3.96 -11.63
CA VAL A 247 -6.15 5.03 -12.50
C VAL A 247 -7.66 5.16 -12.36
N VAL A 248 -8.12 6.39 -12.19
CA VAL A 248 -9.52 6.79 -12.35
C VAL A 248 -9.65 7.41 -13.74
N ILE A 249 -10.63 6.98 -14.52
CA ILE A 249 -11.00 7.57 -15.79
C ILE A 249 -12.36 8.21 -15.60
N PHE A 250 -12.38 9.54 -15.53
CA PHE A 250 -13.62 10.29 -15.66
C PHE A 250 -13.96 10.38 -17.14
N ARG A 251 -15.12 9.86 -17.50
CA ARG A 251 -15.54 9.70 -18.88
C ARG A 251 -16.82 10.48 -19.09
N ASP A 252 -16.81 11.39 -20.06
CA ASP A 252 -18.03 12.03 -20.50
C ASP A 252 -18.95 11.02 -21.22
N PRO A 253 -20.29 11.19 -21.11
CA PRO A 253 -21.24 10.29 -21.75
C PRO A 253 -21.07 10.20 -23.28
N GLY A 254 -21.44 9.05 -23.85
CA GLY A 254 -21.51 8.86 -25.30
C GLY A 254 -20.29 8.21 -25.96
N GLY A 255 -19.29 7.74 -25.19
CA GLY A 255 -18.14 6.98 -25.74
C GLY A 255 -18.38 5.48 -25.93
N ASP A 256 -17.46 4.81 -26.62
CA ASP A 256 -17.39 3.34 -26.67
C ASP A 256 -16.89 2.76 -25.35
N PRO A 257 -17.23 1.50 -24.97
CA PRO A 257 -16.68 0.86 -23.78
C PRO A 257 -15.14 0.88 -23.74
N ILE A 258 -14.57 1.28 -22.59
CA ILE A 258 -13.13 1.44 -22.41
C ILE A 258 -12.51 0.11 -21.95
N PRO A 259 -11.37 -0.33 -22.50
CA PRO A 259 -10.66 -1.47 -21.97
C PRO A 259 -9.91 -1.10 -20.68
N PRO A 260 -9.93 -1.91 -19.61
CA PRO A 260 -9.26 -1.57 -18.35
C PRO A 260 -7.73 -1.45 -18.46
N ASN A 261 -7.12 -2.00 -19.51
CA ASN A 261 -5.70 -1.86 -19.83
C ASN A 261 -5.41 -0.72 -20.84
N ILE A 262 -6.32 0.26 -20.98
CA ILE A 262 -6.15 1.40 -21.89
C ILE A 262 -4.87 2.18 -21.60
N VAL A 263 -4.51 2.35 -20.31
CA VAL A 263 -3.18 2.87 -19.94
C VAL A 263 -2.18 1.73 -20.05
N HIS A 264 -1.31 1.81 -21.05
CA HIS A 264 -0.33 0.77 -21.34
C HIS A 264 0.84 0.86 -20.37
N SER A 265 0.65 0.26 -19.19
CA SER A 265 1.63 0.22 -18.12
C SER A 265 1.66 -1.12 -17.40
N LYS A 266 2.86 -1.52 -16.94
CA LYS A 266 3.04 -2.63 -16.01
C LYS A 266 2.63 -2.29 -14.59
N ALA A 267 2.66 -1.00 -14.21
CA ALA A 267 2.38 -0.54 -12.85
C ALA A 267 0.87 -0.45 -12.57
N VAL A 268 0.06 -0.09 -13.57
CA VAL A 268 -1.39 0.03 -13.43
C VAL A 268 -2.01 -1.35 -13.25
N HIS A 269 -2.71 -1.55 -12.14
CA HIS A 269 -3.38 -2.80 -11.79
C HIS A 269 -4.85 -2.62 -11.45
N LEU A 270 -5.28 -1.38 -11.20
CA LEU A 270 -6.66 -1.00 -10.90
C LEU A 270 -7.09 0.15 -11.82
N CYS A 271 -8.24 -0.02 -12.46
CA CYS A 271 -8.89 0.98 -13.28
C CYS A 271 -10.32 1.19 -12.76
N ILE A 272 -10.69 2.43 -12.46
CA ILE A 272 -12.05 2.81 -12.09
C ILE A 272 -12.56 3.80 -13.14
N VAL A 273 -13.67 3.47 -13.81
CA VAL A 273 -14.34 4.38 -14.75
C VAL A 273 -15.54 5.01 -14.06
N ILE A 274 -15.63 6.34 -14.14
CA ILE A 274 -16.72 7.14 -13.60
C ILE A 274 -17.36 7.90 -14.77
N GLU A 275 -18.68 7.77 -14.93
CA GLU A 275 -19.45 8.51 -15.93
C GLU A 275 -20.56 9.30 -15.22
N PRO A 276 -20.71 10.62 -15.47
CA PRO A 276 -21.80 11.41 -14.91
C PRO A 276 -23.12 11.06 -15.60
N VAL A 277 -24.21 11.04 -14.83
CA VAL A 277 -25.57 10.81 -15.32
C VAL A 277 -26.48 11.89 -14.76
N HIS A 278 -27.22 12.55 -15.64
CA HIS A 278 -28.21 13.56 -15.30
C HIS A 278 -29.59 13.05 -15.71
N ASN A 279 -30.49 12.87 -14.75
CA ASN A 279 -31.86 12.44 -15.00
C ASN A 279 -32.86 13.21 -14.11
N GLU A 280 -34.15 12.90 -14.23
CA GLU A 280 -35.20 13.57 -13.46
C GLU A 280 -35.08 13.33 -11.94
N GLU A 281 -34.43 12.24 -11.52
CA GLU A 281 -34.22 11.87 -10.12
C GLU A 281 -32.99 12.57 -9.50
N GLY A 282 -32.13 13.17 -10.32
CA GLY A 282 -31.00 13.99 -9.93
C GLY A 282 -29.72 13.67 -10.70
N ASP A 283 -28.61 14.09 -10.11
CA ASP A 283 -27.27 13.91 -10.66
C ASP A 283 -26.56 12.74 -9.97
N PHE A 284 -26.04 11.83 -10.77
CA PHE A 284 -25.41 10.59 -10.33
C PHE A 284 -24.06 10.36 -11.01
N TYR A 285 -23.28 9.45 -10.43
CA TYR A 285 -22.11 8.84 -11.02
C TYR A 285 -22.33 7.35 -11.18
N ARG A 286 -22.16 6.86 -12.41
CA ARG A 286 -22.02 5.45 -12.70
C ARG A 286 -20.58 5.04 -12.50
N VAL A 287 -20.37 3.85 -11.94
CA VAL A 287 -19.04 3.36 -11.62
C VAL A 287 -18.81 1.97 -12.23
N CYS A 288 -17.63 1.78 -12.80
CA CYS A 288 -17.10 0.47 -13.10
C CYS A 288 -15.73 0.34 -12.48
N VAL A 289 -15.43 -0.83 -11.93
CA VAL A 289 -14.11 -1.16 -11.42
C VAL A 289 -13.59 -2.36 -12.19
N ALA A 290 -12.33 -2.32 -12.59
CA ALA A 290 -11.64 -3.49 -13.10
C ALA A 290 -10.20 -3.51 -12.59
N TYR A 291 -9.72 -4.71 -12.31
CA TYR A 291 -8.37 -4.93 -11.82
C TYR A 291 -7.83 -6.26 -12.35
N LYS A 292 -6.51 -6.40 -12.36
CA LYS A 292 -5.90 -7.67 -12.77
C LYS A 292 -6.35 -8.80 -11.84
N ASN A 293 -6.58 -9.97 -12.41
CA ASN A 293 -7.02 -11.16 -11.68
C ASN A 293 -6.00 -11.69 -10.65
N THR A 294 -4.76 -11.19 -10.67
CA THR A 294 -3.73 -11.45 -9.65
C THR A 294 -3.93 -10.63 -8.38
N VAL A 295 -4.75 -9.58 -8.42
CA VAL A 295 -5.12 -8.77 -7.26
C VAL A 295 -6.29 -9.46 -6.54
N PRO A 296 -6.20 -9.72 -5.21
CA PRO A 296 -7.31 -10.27 -4.44
C PRO A 296 -8.47 -9.29 -4.36
N PHE A 297 -9.68 -9.79 -4.10
CA PHE A 297 -10.83 -8.92 -3.85
C PHE A 297 -10.58 -7.96 -2.68
N PHE A 298 -11.17 -6.76 -2.78
CA PHE A 298 -11.07 -5.72 -1.76
C PHE A 298 -12.37 -4.93 -1.63
N GLU A 299 -12.68 -4.62 -0.37
CA GLU A 299 -13.84 -3.82 0.03
C GLU A 299 -13.62 -2.32 -0.24
N PRO A 300 -14.68 -1.49 -0.24
CA PRO A 300 -16.09 -1.90 -0.26
C PRO A 300 -16.48 -2.53 -1.60
N ALA A 301 -17.34 -3.55 -1.59
CA ALA A 301 -17.98 -4.05 -2.81
C ALA A 301 -18.78 -2.94 -3.52
N LEU A 302 -18.83 -2.98 -4.85
CA LEU A 302 -19.73 -2.12 -5.60
C LEU A 302 -21.20 -2.53 -5.30
N PRO A 303 -22.13 -1.59 -5.06
CA PRO A 303 -23.55 -1.91 -5.02
C PRO A 303 -24.01 -2.46 -6.38
N GLU A 304 -25.08 -3.25 -6.38
CA GLU A 304 -25.62 -3.91 -7.58
C GLU A 304 -25.90 -2.92 -8.72
N GLU A 305 -26.50 -1.77 -8.40
CA GLU A 305 -26.83 -0.72 -9.37
C GLU A 305 -25.59 0.03 -9.90
N ALA A 306 -24.46 -0.04 -9.18
CA ALA A 306 -23.23 0.67 -9.53
C ALA A 306 -23.39 2.19 -9.75
N GLU A 307 -24.45 2.77 -9.20
CA GLU A 307 -24.81 4.19 -9.32
C GLU A 307 -24.80 4.86 -7.93
N PHE A 308 -24.23 6.06 -7.87
CA PHE A 308 -24.12 6.85 -6.66
C PHE A 308 -24.59 8.27 -6.93
N LYS A 309 -25.37 8.86 -6.02
CA LYS A 309 -25.70 10.29 -6.11
C LYS A 309 -24.42 11.13 -6.01
N LYS A 310 -24.28 12.17 -6.85
CA LYS A 310 -23.14 13.11 -6.76
C LYS A 310 -23.05 13.69 -5.34
N GLY A 311 -21.85 13.67 -4.75
CA GLY A 311 -21.60 14.28 -3.44
C GLY A 311 -20.62 13.50 -2.55
N PRO A 312 -20.47 13.93 -1.28
CA PRO A 312 -19.43 13.42 -0.37
C PRO A 312 -19.51 11.91 -0.07
N THR A 313 -20.73 11.35 -0.04
CA THR A 313 -20.91 9.90 0.19
C THR A 313 -20.25 9.07 -0.90
N PHE A 314 -20.36 9.50 -2.16
CA PHE A 314 -19.68 8.85 -3.28
C PHE A 314 -18.16 8.99 -3.17
N ILE A 315 -17.67 10.20 -2.84
CA ILE A 315 -16.23 10.43 -2.68
C ILE A 315 -15.66 9.56 -1.57
N ASN A 316 -16.34 9.43 -0.43
CA ASN A 316 -15.93 8.52 0.64
C ASN A 316 -15.83 7.07 0.15
N PHE A 317 -16.83 6.59 -0.60
CA PHE A 317 -16.79 5.26 -1.21
C PHE A 317 -15.59 5.10 -2.16
N LEU A 318 -15.39 6.06 -3.07
CA LEU A 318 -14.34 6.05 -4.08
C LEU A 318 -12.94 6.03 -3.43
N LEU A 319 -12.71 6.86 -2.41
CA LEU A 319 -11.44 6.93 -1.70
C LEU A 319 -11.14 5.62 -0.94
N HIS A 320 -12.13 5.05 -0.25
CA HIS A 320 -11.97 3.72 0.36
C HIS A 320 -11.65 2.63 -0.69
N LYS A 321 -12.41 2.60 -1.80
CA LYS A 321 -12.22 1.62 -2.88
C LYS A 321 -10.81 1.74 -3.49
N LEU A 322 -10.33 2.96 -3.71
CA LEU A 322 -8.99 3.23 -4.24
C LEU A 322 -7.87 2.83 -3.26
N ILE A 323 -7.97 3.24 -1.99
CA ILE A 323 -6.96 2.93 -0.97
C ILE A 323 -6.85 1.42 -0.78
N ASN A 324 -7.99 0.75 -0.56
CA ASN A 324 -8.02 -0.70 -0.35
C ASN A 324 -7.58 -1.45 -1.62
N GLY A 325 -7.99 -0.97 -2.80
CA GLY A 325 -7.58 -1.56 -4.07
C GLY A 325 -6.08 -1.43 -4.31
N ILE A 326 -5.49 -0.25 -4.10
CA ILE A 326 -4.03 -0.04 -4.21
C ILE A 326 -3.30 -0.95 -3.22
N GLN A 327 -3.75 -1.03 -1.98
CA GLN A 327 -3.17 -1.93 -0.97
C GLN A 327 -3.29 -3.40 -1.39
N ALA A 328 -4.42 -3.82 -1.95
CA ALA A 328 -4.63 -5.18 -2.44
C ALA A 328 -3.63 -5.56 -3.54
N THR A 329 -3.23 -4.61 -4.40
CA THR A 329 -2.26 -4.91 -5.47
C THR A 329 -0.89 -5.34 -4.92
N SER A 330 -0.59 -5.10 -3.64
CA SER A 330 0.67 -5.54 -3.00
C SER A 330 0.77 -7.07 -2.91
N HIS A 331 -0.39 -7.73 -2.94
CA HIS A 331 -0.52 -9.18 -2.95
C HIS A 331 -0.53 -9.78 -4.37
N ALA A 332 -0.50 -8.95 -5.42
CA ALA A 332 -0.36 -9.45 -6.78
C ALA A 332 1.05 -10.01 -7.02
N GLU A 333 1.13 -11.13 -7.73
CA GLU A 333 2.38 -11.88 -7.94
C GLU A 333 3.49 -11.00 -8.56
N GLU A 334 3.12 -10.09 -9.46
CA GLU A 334 4.03 -9.15 -10.10
C GLU A 334 4.70 -8.18 -9.11
N PHE A 335 4.01 -7.83 -8.03
CA PHE A 335 4.55 -6.98 -6.97
C PHE A 335 5.23 -7.77 -5.87
N LYS A 336 4.82 -9.01 -5.58
CA LYS A 336 5.45 -9.83 -4.52
C LYS A 336 6.97 -9.91 -4.64
N GLN A 337 7.50 -10.06 -5.86
CA GLN A 337 8.94 -10.09 -6.09
C GLN A 337 9.61 -8.74 -5.78
N LEU A 338 9.02 -7.63 -6.24
CA LEU A 338 9.55 -6.29 -5.93
C LEU A 338 9.50 -6.02 -4.42
N MET A 339 8.40 -6.40 -3.77
CA MET A 339 8.20 -6.23 -2.34
C MET A 339 9.14 -7.13 -1.54
N SER A 340 9.46 -8.34 -2.00
CA SER A 340 10.42 -9.22 -1.33
C SER A 340 11.84 -8.65 -1.37
N PHE A 341 12.28 -8.02 -2.46
CA PHE A 341 13.56 -7.32 -2.52
C PHE A 341 13.62 -6.13 -1.55
N LYS A 342 12.56 -5.31 -1.52
CA LYS A 342 12.46 -4.19 -0.57
C LYS A 342 12.47 -4.69 0.87
N TYR A 343 11.65 -5.69 1.18
CA TYR A 343 11.59 -6.34 2.49
C TYR A 343 12.97 -6.83 2.94
N LYS A 344 13.65 -7.61 2.09
CA LYS A 344 14.99 -8.16 2.38
C LYS A 344 16.02 -7.07 2.61
N HIS A 345 16.01 -6.03 1.79
CA HIS A 345 16.90 -4.88 1.94
C HIS A 345 16.64 -4.16 3.27
N SER A 346 15.39 -3.77 3.55
CA SER A 346 15.00 -3.06 4.77
C SER A 346 15.32 -3.85 6.04
N LEU A 347 15.03 -5.16 6.06
CA LEU A 347 15.39 -6.02 7.19
C LEU A 347 16.91 -6.09 7.39
N THR A 348 17.68 -6.20 6.31
CA THR A 348 19.16 -6.24 6.37
C THR A 348 19.74 -4.94 6.90
N CYS A 349 19.17 -3.79 6.50
CA CYS A 349 19.54 -2.47 7.03
C CYS A 349 19.23 -2.38 8.54
N LEU A 350 18.00 -2.71 8.94
CA LEU A 350 17.60 -2.73 10.36
C LEU A 350 18.55 -3.61 11.20
N CYS A 351 18.87 -4.81 10.70
CA CYS A 351 19.78 -5.72 11.40
C CYS A 351 21.23 -5.21 11.41
N SER A 352 21.65 -4.44 10.41
CA SER A 352 22.97 -3.80 10.42
C SER A 352 23.08 -2.69 11.46
N ASP A 353 21.99 -1.95 11.67
CA ASP A 353 21.96 -0.83 12.61
C ASP A 353 21.78 -1.28 14.06
N TYR A 354 20.93 -2.30 14.28
CA TYR A 354 20.49 -2.73 15.62
C TYR A 354 20.90 -4.16 16.00
N GLY A 355 21.26 -5.00 15.03
CA GLY A 355 21.56 -6.43 15.22
C GLY A 355 23.02 -6.75 15.50
N VAL A 356 23.81 -5.76 15.90
CA VAL A 356 25.23 -5.88 16.26
C VAL A 356 25.48 -5.35 17.67
N LYS A 357 26.58 -5.80 18.29
CA LYS A 357 26.96 -5.30 19.61
C LYS A 357 27.30 -3.82 19.51
N GLN A 358 26.43 -2.96 20.01
CA GLN A 358 26.70 -1.53 20.06
C GLN A 358 27.89 -1.30 21.02
N GLU A 359 28.99 -0.78 20.50
CA GLU A 359 29.97 -0.08 21.34
C GLU A 359 29.24 1.08 22.01
N LYS A 360 29.52 1.35 23.30
CA LYS A 360 28.84 2.40 24.07
C LYS A 360 28.84 3.73 23.30
N LYS A 361 27.77 4.00 22.55
CA LYS A 361 27.43 5.31 22.01
C LYS A 361 26.48 5.95 23.01
N GLU A 362 26.77 7.20 23.34
CA GLU A 362 25.89 8.03 24.17
C GLU A 362 24.47 8.00 23.57
N GLN A 363 23.51 7.74 24.45
CA GLN A 363 22.10 7.71 24.09
C GLN A 363 21.72 9.07 23.51
N PRO A 364 21.11 9.17 22.31
CA PRO A 364 20.51 10.42 21.89
C PRO A 364 19.39 10.74 22.89
N GLU A 365 19.48 11.92 23.49
CA GLU A 365 18.50 12.43 24.44
C GLU A 365 17.11 12.46 23.78
N ASP A 366 16.10 11.92 24.48
CA ASP A 366 14.71 12.18 24.16
C ASP A 366 14.49 13.70 24.24
N VAL A 367 14.31 14.34 23.09
CA VAL A 367 13.85 15.73 23.03
C VAL A 367 12.38 15.70 23.45
N THR A 368 12.15 16.07 24.70
CA THR A 368 10.83 16.26 25.34
C THR A 368 9.97 17.30 24.65
#